data_AF-A0AAX0HCR3-F1
#
_entry.id   AF-A0AAX0HCR3-F1
#
_cell.length_a   1.000
_cell.length_b   1.000
_cell.length_c   1.000
_cell.angle_alpha   90.00
_cell.angle_beta   90.00
_cell.angle_gamma   90.00
#
_symmetry.space_group_name_H-M   'P 1'
#
loop_
_entity.id
_entity.type
_entity.pdbx_description
1 polymer ?
#
loop_
_entity_poly.entity_id
_entity_poly.type
_entity_poly.pdbx_seq_one_letter_code
_entity_poly.pdbx_strand_id
1 'polypeptide(L)'
;MRSEDLFFVLDKEVTFDFKANPFWWPEFGTFWVVIGAILTQNTKWENVEKSLLNLKNVGVQSLEDVANLSEQSLANLIKPSGFYNTKAKRLSMLCKNILDKFGSFEEFATNTSRKWLISQKGLGFESVDGILCYACSRDIMVVDRYTLRIFEFLNFTFESYDEARQWLEDIDRNGVYKVVDTISDNELFARYHGLIVEFCKSHFKNGKFDDKAALLLRSVY
;
A
#
# COMPACT_ATOMS: atom_id res chain seq x y z
N MET A 1 -7.41 -18.28 15.44
CA MET A 1 -7.39 -16.81 15.25
C MET A 1 -8.18 -16.47 14.00
N ARG A 2 -9.13 -15.54 14.11
CA ARG A 2 -9.87 -14.96 12.98
C ARG A 2 -9.22 -13.63 12.58
N SER A 3 -9.57 -13.10 11.42
CA SER A 3 -8.97 -11.85 10.94
C SER A 3 -9.27 -10.66 11.86
N GLU A 4 -10.49 -10.56 12.39
CA GLU A 4 -10.89 -9.48 13.29
C GLU A 4 -10.10 -9.52 14.61
N ASP A 5 -9.71 -10.71 15.07
CA ASP A 5 -8.95 -10.83 16.31
C ASP A 5 -7.53 -10.22 16.13
N LEU A 6 -6.90 -10.44 14.97
CA LEU A 6 -5.65 -9.79 14.60
C LEU A 6 -5.85 -8.28 14.46
N PHE A 7 -6.90 -7.84 13.77
CA PHE A 7 -7.21 -6.42 13.61
C PHE A 7 -7.28 -5.70 14.97
N PHE A 8 -8.04 -6.22 15.93
CA PHE A 8 -8.20 -5.57 17.24
C PHE A 8 -6.91 -5.51 18.05
N VAL A 9 -6.04 -6.53 17.96
CA VAL A 9 -4.73 -6.49 18.64
C VAL A 9 -3.83 -5.42 18.04
N LEU A 10 -3.80 -5.30 16.71
CA LEU A 10 -3.01 -4.25 16.06
C LEU A 10 -3.58 -2.86 16.36
N ASP A 11 -4.90 -2.69 16.27
CA ASP A 11 -5.59 -1.42 16.51
C ASP A 11 -5.37 -0.87 17.92
N LYS A 12 -5.28 -1.76 18.91
CA LYS A 12 -5.00 -1.41 20.30
C LYS A 12 -3.54 -1.01 20.55
N GLU A 13 -2.59 -1.57 19.79
CA GLU A 13 -1.15 -1.37 20.00
C GLU A 13 -0.59 -0.21 19.17
N VAL A 14 -1.06 -0.05 17.94
CA VAL A 14 -0.54 0.95 17.01
C VAL A 14 -1.00 2.35 17.42
N THR A 15 -0.05 3.28 17.51
CA THR A 15 -0.32 4.67 17.92
C THR A 15 -0.54 5.63 16.75
N PHE A 16 -0.65 5.12 15.52
CA PHE A 16 -0.89 5.94 14.34
C PHE A 16 -2.28 6.59 14.41
N ASP A 17 -2.36 7.88 14.09
CA ASP A 17 -3.61 8.64 14.17
C ASP A 17 -4.47 8.44 12.92
N PHE A 18 -5.28 7.37 12.93
CA PHE A 18 -6.26 7.09 11.88
C PHE A 18 -7.43 8.08 11.87
N LYS A 19 -7.62 8.91 12.90
CA LYS A 19 -8.63 9.99 12.82
C LYS A 19 -8.11 11.15 11.98
N ALA A 20 -6.82 11.46 12.08
CA ALA A 20 -6.18 12.48 11.25
C ALA A 20 -5.90 11.99 9.81
N ASN A 21 -5.57 10.71 9.64
CA ASN A 21 -5.32 10.12 8.32
C ASN A 21 -5.98 8.71 8.22
N PRO A 22 -7.28 8.65 7.87
CA PRO A 22 -8.06 7.40 7.91
C PRO A 22 -7.55 6.31 6.97
N PHE A 23 -6.92 6.69 5.87
CA PHE A 23 -6.41 5.73 4.89
C PHE A 23 -4.93 5.39 5.08
N TRP A 24 -4.25 5.94 6.09
CA TRP A 24 -2.81 5.77 6.38
C TRP A 24 -1.84 6.27 5.30
N TRP A 25 -2.05 5.89 4.04
CA TRP A 25 -1.26 6.32 2.90
C TRP A 25 -1.53 7.79 2.57
N PRO A 26 -0.51 8.67 2.51
CA PRO A 26 -0.71 10.08 2.22
C PRO A 26 -1.10 10.33 0.76
N GLU A 27 -1.84 11.40 0.48
CA GLU A 27 -2.36 11.71 -0.86
C GLU A 27 -3.35 10.65 -1.39
N PHE A 28 -4.06 9.95 -0.48
CA PHE A 28 -5.11 8.99 -0.83
C PHE A 28 -6.06 9.54 -1.90
N GLY A 29 -6.44 8.68 -2.85
CA GLY A 29 -7.35 9.02 -3.94
C GLY A 29 -6.74 9.90 -5.02
N THR A 30 -5.41 10.08 -5.05
CA THR A 30 -4.72 10.89 -6.07
C THR A 30 -3.71 10.08 -6.88
N PHE A 31 -3.27 10.65 -8.02
CA PHE A 31 -2.23 10.04 -8.86
C PHE A 31 -0.88 9.88 -8.13
N TRP A 32 -0.64 10.62 -7.04
CA TRP A 32 0.58 10.45 -6.23
C TRP A 32 0.69 9.06 -5.63
N VAL A 33 -0.44 8.40 -5.34
CA VAL A 33 -0.44 7.01 -4.86
C VAL A 33 0.08 6.06 -5.94
N VAL A 34 -0.30 6.28 -7.21
CA VAL A 34 0.20 5.47 -8.35
C VAL A 34 1.72 5.57 -8.43
N ILE A 35 2.26 6.78 -8.29
CA ILE A 35 3.71 7.03 -8.27
C ILE A 35 4.33 6.35 -7.04
N GLY A 36 3.76 6.58 -5.85
CA GLY A 36 4.25 6.04 -4.58
C GLY A 36 4.30 4.52 -4.54
N ALA A 37 3.32 3.83 -5.12
CA ALA A 37 3.25 2.37 -5.18
C ALA A 37 4.42 1.75 -5.97
N ILE A 38 4.92 2.43 -7.01
CA ILE A 38 6.15 2.02 -7.71
C ILE A 38 7.38 2.40 -6.89
N LEU A 39 7.39 3.62 -6.34
CA LEU A 39 8.55 4.14 -5.63
C LEU A 39 8.84 3.36 -4.35
N THR A 40 7.83 2.86 -3.63
CA THR A 40 7.98 2.10 -2.38
C THR A 40 8.64 0.73 -2.56
N GLN A 41 8.61 0.16 -3.77
CA GLN A 41 9.19 -1.17 -4.04
C GLN A 41 10.68 -1.22 -3.63
N ASN A 42 11.01 -2.06 -2.65
CA ASN A 42 12.38 -2.24 -2.15
C ASN A 42 13.08 -0.95 -1.70
N THR A 43 12.35 -0.01 -1.09
CA THR A 43 12.94 1.17 -0.44
C THR A 43 12.23 1.46 0.88
N LYS A 44 12.79 2.38 1.66
CA LYS A 44 12.12 2.92 2.84
C LYS A 44 11.25 4.11 2.47
N TRP A 45 10.17 4.33 3.21
CA TRP A 45 9.22 5.41 2.94
C TRP A 45 9.86 6.81 2.94
N GLU A 46 10.84 7.07 3.80
CA GLU A 46 11.50 8.38 3.89
C GLU A 46 12.26 8.75 2.60
N ASN A 47 12.66 7.75 1.82
CA ASN A 47 13.26 7.95 0.50
C ASN A 47 12.22 8.18 -0.60
N VAL A 48 11.04 7.58 -0.45
CA VAL A 48 9.88 7.85 -1.33
C VAL A 48 9.46 9.30 -1.16
N GLU A 49 9.31 9.76 0.08
CA GLU A 49 8.92 11.15 0.39
C GLU A 49 9.87 12.17 -0.25
N LYS A 50 11.19 11.95 -0.17
CA LYS A 50 12.19 12.79 -0.85
C LYS A 50 12.00 12.79 -2.37
N SER A 51 11.67 11.64 -2.94
CA SER A 51 11.47 11.51 -4.39
C SER A 51 10.17 12.21 -4.85
N LEU A 52 9.09 12.06 -4.08
CA LEU A 52 7.82 12.76 -4.31
C LEU A 52 8.00 14.27 -4.17
N LEU A 53 8.73 14.73 -3.16
CA LEU A 53 9.05 16.14 -2.97
C LEU A 53 9.87 16.71 -4.15
N ASN A 54 10.85 15.96 -4.66
CA ASN A 54 11.61 16.38 -5.84
C ASN A 54 10.71 16.57 -7.07
N LEU A 55 9.75 15.66 -7.28
CA LEU A 55 8.77 15.78 -8.38
C LEU A 55 7.87 17.01 -8.19
N LYS A 56 7.34 17.22 -6.97
CA LYS A 56 6.54 18.40 -6.63
C LYS A 56 7.32 19.71 -6.85
N ASN A 57 8.59 19.75 -6.48
CA ASN A 57 9.46 20.94 -6.60
C ASN A 57 9.73 21.34 -8.06
N VAL A 58 9.68 20.40 -9.00
CA VAL A 58 9.79 20.70 -10.45
C VAL A 58 8.43 20.93 -11.12
N GLY A 59 7.35 21.00 -10.33
CA GLY A 59 6.03 21.38 -10.81
C GLY A 59 5.18 20.22 -11.34
N VAL A 60 5.50 18.96 -11.04
CA VAL A 60 4.63 17.82 -11.41
C VAL A 60 3.31 17.93 -10.65
N GLN A 61 2.19 17.93 -11.39
CA GLN A 61 0.84 18.02 -10.84
C GLN A 61 -0.12 16.97 -11.42
N SER A 62 0.33 16.17 -12.40
CA SER A 62 -0.50 15.20 -13.12
C SER A 62 0.29 13.98 -13.61
N LEU A 63 -0.42 12.97 -14.14
CA LEU A 63 0.22 11.82 -14.79
C LEU A 63 0.92 12.24 -16.10
N GLU A 64 0.37 13.23 -16.79
CA GLU A 64 0.85 13.83 -18.02
C GLU A 64 2.23 14.45 -17.80
N ASP A 65 2.40 15.20 -16.71
CA ASP A 65 3.70 15.79 -16.36
C ASP A 65 4.77 14.71 -16.19
N VAL A 66 4.44 13.61 -15.50
CA VAL A 66 5.37 12.49 -15.32
C VAL A 66 5.65 11.78 -16.65
N ALA A 67 4.64 11.60 -17.50
CA ALA A 67 4.77 10.98 -18.82
C ALA A 67 5.65 11.81 -19.77
N ASN A 68 5.63 13.14 -19.63
CA ASN A 68 6.38 14.10 -20.44
C ASN A 68 7.83 14.30 -19.99
N LEU A 69 8.17 13.95 -18.74
CA LEU A 69 9.57 13.93 -18.31
C LEU A 69 10.38 12.90 -19.10
N SER A 70 11.60 13.29 -19.49
CA SER A 70 12.56 12.33 -20.03
C SER A 70 12.86 11.25 -18.97
N GLU A 71 13.09 10.01 -19.40
CA GLU A 71 13.43 8.92 -18.46
C GLU A 71 14.65 9.28 -17.59
N GLN A 72 15.63 9.99 -18.15
CA GLN A 72 16.82 10.44 -17.43
C GLN A 72 16.50 11.51 -16.38
N SER A 73 15.66 12.50 -16.72
CA SER A 73 15.22 13.52 -15.76
C SER A 73 14.43 12.89 -14.62
N LEU A 74 13.48 12.01 -14.95
CA LEU A 74 12.68 11.29 -13.97
C LEU A 74 13.55 10.42 -13.07
N ALA A 75 14.50 9.67 -13.62
CA ALA A 75 15.46 8.86 -12.91
C ALA A 75 16.30 9.66 -11.89
N ASN A 76 16.71 10.88 -12.26
CA ASN A 76 17.44 11.77 -11.35
C ASN A 76 16.55 12.26 -10.19
N LEU A 77 15.29 12.63 -10.47
CA LEU A 77 14.36 13.14 -9.47
C LEU A 77 13.99 12.06 -8.43
N ILE A 78 13.83 10.81 -8.87
CA ILE A 78 13.45 9.69 -8.00
C ILE A 78 14.64 8.87 -7.49
N LYS A 79 15.88 9.36 -7.70
CA LYS A 79 17.11 8.70 -7.25
C LYS A 79 17.09 8.27 -5.78
N PRO A 80 16.53 9.04 -4.82
CA PRO A 80 16.48 8.62 -3.42
C PRO A 80 15.76 7.28 -3.21
N SER A 81 14.76 6.94 -4.04
CA SER A 81 13.98 5.70 -3.92
C SER A 81 14.73 4.44 -4.38
N GLY A 82 15.98 4.52 -4.85
CA GLY A 82 16.75 3.36 -5.31
C GLY A 82 16.17 2.72 -6.59
N PHE A 83 16.96 1.85 -7.25
CA PHE A 83 16.60 1.24 -8.54
C PHE A 83 16.02 2.23 -9.57
N TYR A 84 16.49 3.47 -9.52
CA TYR A 84 15.81 4.63 -10.07
C TYR A 84 15.70 4.60 -11.59
N ASN A 85 16.68 4.03 -12.30
CA ASN A 85 16.59 3.84 -13.75
C ASN A 85 15.41 2.91 -14.12
N THR A 86 15.29 1.78 -13.42
CA THR A 86 14.21 0.82 -13.65
C THR A 86 12.85 1.40 -13.24
N LYS A 87 12.80 2.09 -12.10
CA LYS A 87 11.57 2.74 -11.62
C LYS A 87 11.12 3.86 -12.54
N ALA A 88 12.03 4.69 -13.05
CA ALA A 88 11.70 5.79 -13.96
C ALA A 88 11.09 5.26 -15.26
N LYS A 89 11.71 4.23 -15.85
CA LYS A 89 11.17 3.59 -17.05
C LYS A 89 9.78 2.98 -16.81
N ARG A 90 9.60 2.26 -15.71
CA ARG A 90 8.29 1.65 -15.35
C ARG A 90 7.23 2.70 -15.09
N LEU A 91 7.58 3.77 -14.37
CA LEU A 91 6.67 4.84 -14.02
C LEU A 91 6.25 5.63 -15.26
N SER A 92 7.20 6.05 -16.11
CA SER A 92 6.89 6.74 -17.37
C SER A 92 5.97 5.89 -18.25
N MET A 93 6.26 4.58 -18.37
CA MET A 93 5.43 3.66 -19.14
C MET A 93 4.05 3.45 -18.54
N LEU A 94 3.92 3.33 -17.21
CA LEU A 94 2.62 3.20 -16.56
C LEU A 94 1.77 4.46 -16.75
N CYS A 95 2.33 5.65 -16.53
CA CYS A 95 1.61 6.91 -16.74
C CYS A 95 1.11 7.03 -18.19
N LYS A 96 1.96 6.70 -19.17
CA LYS A 96 1.56 6.66 -20.60
C LYS A 96 0.45 5.65 -20.85
N ASN A 97 0.59 4.42 -20.38
CA ASN A 97 -0.44 3.39 -20.57
C ASN A 97 -1.78 3.74 -19.91
N ILE A 98 -1.74 4.45 -18.77
CA ILE A 98 -2.94 4.97 -18.12
C ILE A 98 -3.62 6.01 -19.02
N LEU A 99 -2.87 7.02 -19.47
CA LEU A 99 -3.40 8.08 -20.31
C LEU A 99 -3.91 7.55 -21.66
N ASP A 100 -3.18 6.65 -22.29
CA ASP A 100 -3.55 6.05 -23.58
C ASP A 100 -4.86 5.25 -23.49
N LYS A 101 -5.12 4.59 -22.36
CA LYS A 101 -6.32 3.74 -22.20
C LYS A 101 -7.51 4.47 -21.61
N PHE A 102 -7.28 5.32 -20.62
CA PHE A 102 -8.33 5.91 -19.80
C PHE A 102 -8.46 7.42 -20.00
N GLY A 103 -7.47 8.08 -20.61
CA GLY A 103 -7.49 9.53 -20.88
C GLY A 103 -7.11 10.40 -19.69
N SER A 104 -7.51 10.05 -18.46
CA SER A 104 -7.14 10.78 -17.24
C SER A 104 -6.96 9.85 -16.03
N PHE A 105 -6.47 10.42 -14.92
CA PHE A 105 -6.38 9.70 -13.65
C PHE A 105 -7.76 9.31 -13.10
N GLU A 106 -8.76 10.19 -13.20
CA GLU A 106 -10.12 9.98 -12.68
C GLU A 106 -10.82 8.83 -13.41
N GLU A 107 -10.72 8.80 -14.74
CA GLU A 107 -11.23 7.72 -15.57
C GLU A 107 -10.50 6.41 -15.27
N PHE A 108 -9.19 6.47 -15.02
CA PHE A 108 -8.43 5.32 -14.57
C PHE A 108 -8.90 4.82 -13.20
N ALA A 109 -9.04 5.68 -12.20
CA ALA A 109 -9.47 5.32 -10.87
C ALA A 109 -10.87 4.64 -10.91
N THR A 110 -11.74 5.14 -11.77
CA THR A 110 -13.11 4.64 -11.94
C THR A 110 -13.21 3.36 -12.77
N ASN A 111 -12.37 3.17 -13.77
CA ASN A 111 -12.57 2.10 -14.78
C ASN A 111 -11.44 1.07 -14.84
N THR A 112 -10.35 1.24 -14.08
CA THR A 112 -9.27 0.26 -14.06
C THR A 112 -9.72 -1.07 -13.43
N SER A 113 -8.99 -2.13 -13.75
CA SER A 113 -9.21 -3.46 -13.18
C SER A 113 -7.90 -4.04 -12.68
N ARG A 114 -7.99 -4.91 -11.68
CA ARG A 114 -6.87 -5.70 -11.16
C ARG A 114 -6.13 -6.44 -12.29
N LYS A 115 -6.88 -7.03 -13.23
CA LYS A 115 -6.35 -7.72 -14.41
C LYS A 115 -5.56 -6.79 -15.33
N TRP A 116 -6.02 -5.55 -15.54
CA TRP A 116 -5.28 -4.59 -16.35
C TRP A 116 -4.01 -4.14 -15.64
N LEU A 117 -4.09 -3.82 -14.34
CA LEU A 117 -2.92 -3.41 -13.55
C LEU A 117 -1.85 -4.49 -13.47
N ILE A 118 -2.20 -5.74 -13.21
CA ILE A 118 -1.21 -6.84 -13.14
C ILE A 118 -0.53 -7.12 -14.49
N SER A 119 -1.18 -6.77 -15.60
CA SER A 119 -0.56 -6.86 -16.94
C SER A 119 0.48 -5.76 -17.19
N GLN A 120 0.53 -4.71 -16.37
CA GLN A 120 1.51 -3.65 -16.50
C GLN A 120 2.89 -4.11 -16.02
N LYS A 121 3.89 -3.96 -16.89
CA LYS A 121 5.25 -4.44 -16.63
C LYS A 121 5.83 -3.77 -15.38
N GLY A 122 6.16 -4.59 -14.38
CA GLY A 122 6.80 -4.14 -13.14
C GLY A 122 5.84 -3.88 -11.98
N LEU A 123 4.54 -4.13 -12.16
CA LEU A 123 3.59 -4.24 -11.06
C LEU A 123 3.45 -5.72 -10.66
N GLY A 124 3.61 -5.99 -9.36
CA GLY A 124 3.20 -7.25 -8.74
C GLY A 124 1.93 -7.04 -7.91
N PHE A 125 1.35 -8.12 -7.37
CA PHE A 125 0.09 -8.06 -6.63
C PHE A 125 0.05 -6.99 -5.53
N GLU A 126 1.12 -6.84 -4.74
CA GLU A 126 1.23 -5.80 -3.71
C GLU A 126 1.04 -4.38 -4.29
N SER A 127 1.75 -4.02 -5.37
CA SER A 127 1.60 -2.71 -5.98
C SER A 127 0.25 -2.54 -6.70
N VAL A 128 -0.28 -3.61 -7.28
CA VAL A 128 -1.60 -3.60 -7.94
C VAL A 128 -2.69 -3.31 -6.92
N ASP A 129 -2.73 -4.08 -5.83
CA ASP A 129 -3.76 -3.95 -4.80
C ASP A 129 -3.55 -2.68 -3.99
N GLY A 130 -2.31 -2.22 -3.80
CA GLY A 130 -2.01 -0.90 -3.25
C GLY A 130 -2.57 0.24 -4.10
N ILE A 131 -2.44 0.18 -5.43
CA ILE A 131 -3.04 1.19 -6.32
C ILE A 131 -4.56 1.14 -6.24
N LEU A 132 -5.16 -0.06 -6.29
CA LEU A 132 -6.61 -0.20 -6.22
C LEU A 132 -7.18 0.30 -4.89
N CYS A 133 -6.56 -0.06 -3.77
CA CYS A 133 -6.96 0.34 -2.43
C CYS A 133 -6.79 1.84 -2.23
N TYR A 134 -5.59 2.38 -2.47
CA TYR A 134 -5.23 3.73 -2.04
C TYR A 134 -5.43 4.81 -3.11
N ALA A 135 -5.39 4.47 -4.41
CA ALA A 135 -5.59 5.45 -5.49
C ALA A 135 -7.00 5.40 -6.07
N CYS A 136 -7.59 4.21 -6.12
CA CYS A 136 -8.89 3.97 -6.77
C CYS A 136 -10.03 3.70 -5.78
N SER A 137 -9.77 3.82 -4.47
CA SER A 137 -10.73 3.64 -3.38
C SER A 137 -11.53 2.34 -3.48
N ARG A 138 -10.88 1.23 -3.88
CA ARG A 138 -11.52 -0.08 -4.00
C ARG A 138 -11.47 -0.86 -2.69
N ASP A 139 -12.52 -1.61 -2.42
CA ASP A 139 -12.62 -2.51 -1.27
C ASP A 139 -11.74 -3.75 -1.46
N ILE A 140 -10.42 -3.57 -1.43
CA ILE A 140 -9.43 -4.62 -1.60
C ILE A 140 -8.32 -4.50 -0.56
N MET A 141 -8.03 -5.61 0.11
CA MET A 141 -6.96 -5.66 1.10
C MET A 141 -5.59 -5.80 0.43
N VAL A 142 -4.60 -5.08 0.95
CA VAL A 142 -3.21 -5.19 0.52
C VAL A 142 -2.48 -6.17 1.43
N VAL A 143 -1.84 -7.17 0.82
CA VAL A 143 -0.84 -8.03 1.46
C VAL A 143 0.54 -7.56 1.03
N ASP A 144 1.45 -7.47 2.00
CA ASP A 144 2.84 -7.09 1.79
C ASP A 144 3.79 -8.00 2.59
N ARG A 145 5.09 -7.70 2.57
CA ARG A 145 6.07 -8.48 3.33
C ARG A 145 5.85 -8.41 4.84
N TYR A 146 5.31 -7.31 5.38
CA TYR A 146 5.03 -7.21 6.82
C TYR A 146 3.88 -8.13 7.23
N THR A 147 2.85 -8.20 6.40
CA THR A 147 1.74 -9.14 6.53
C THR A 147 2.27 -10.58 6.60
N LEU A 148 3.12 -10.98 5.65
CA LEU A 148 3.70 -12.32 5.61
C LEU A 148 4.56 -12.64 6.85
N ARG A 149 5.25 -11.66 7.44
CA ARG A 149 6.03 -11.85 8.68
C ARG A 149 5.15 -12.12 9.89
N ILE A 150 4.02 -11.43 10.00
CA ILE A 150 3.04 -11.69 11.06
C ILE A 150 2.50 -13.13 10.90
N PHE A 151 2.11 -13.51 9.68
CA PHE A 151 1.63 -14.86 9.41
C PHE A 151 2.66 -15.94 9.69
N GLU A 152 3.92 -15.76 9.27
CA GLU A 152 5.01 -16.68 9.58
C GLU A 152 5.18 -16.85 11.09
N PHE A 153 5.16 -15.75 11.85
CA PHE A 153 5.24 -15.80 13.32
C PHE A 153 4.07 -16.56 13.97
N LEU A 154 2.88 -16.47 13.38
CA LEU A 154 1.66 -17.16 13.81
C LEU A 154 1.56 -18.60 13.28
N ASN A 155 2.58 -19.09 12.55
CA ASN A 155 2.58 -20.37 11.85
C ASN A 155 1.43 -20.52 10.84
N PHE A 156 1.05 -19.43 10.18
CA PHE A 156 0.11 -19.45 9.07
C PHE A 156 0.86 -19.60 7.76
N THR A 157 0.36 -20.50 6.91
CA THR A 157 0.88 -20.76 5.58
C THR A 157 -0.24 -20.58 4.58
N PHE A 158 0.04 -19.83 3.51
CA PHE A 158 -0.87 -19.61 2.39
C PHE A 158 -0.17 -20.06 1.11
N GLU A 159 -0.89 -20.69 0.19
CA GLU A 159 -0.35 -21.16 -1.08
C GLU A 159 -0.11 -20.00 -2.06
N SER A 160 -0.80 -18.87 -1.85
CA SER A 160 -0.70 -17.71 -2.72
C SER A 160 -0.94 -16.38 -2.00
N TYR A 161 -0.59 -15.29 -2.68
CA TYR A 161 -0.94 -13.92 -2.29
C TYR A 161 -2.46 -13.77 -2.08
N ASP A 162 -3.25 -14.37 -2.98
CA ASP A 162 -4.69 -14.22 -2.98
C ASP A 162 -5.36 -14.92 -1.80
N GLU A 163 -4.83 -16.06 -1.36
CA GLU A 163 -5.31 -16.74 -0.15
C GLU A 163 -5.01 -15.93 1.11
N ALA A 164 -3.78 -15.39 1.22
CA ALA A 164 -3.42 -14.51 2.33
C ALA A 164 -4.31 -13.25 2.38
N ARG A 165 -4.62 -12.68 1.20
CA ARG A 165 -5.52 -11.53 1.06
C ARG A 165 -6.95 -11.89 1.47
N GLN A 166 -7.48 -13.02 0.97
CA GLN A 166 -8.81 -13.50 1.31
C GLN A 166 -8.97 -13.76 2.81
N TRP A 167 -7.94 -14.30 3.46
CA TRP A 167 -7.96 -14.49 4.91
C TRP A 167 -8.13 -13.16 5.67
N LEU A 168 -7.47 -12.08 5.23
CA LEU A 168 -7.64 -10.75 5.83
C LEU A 168 -8.97 -10.10 5.49
N GLU A 169 -9.53 -10.40 4.32
CA GLU A 169 -10.84 -9.90 3.89
C GLU A 169 -12.01 -10.63 4.56
N ASP A 170 -11.79 -11.85 5.07
CA ASP A 170 -12.73 -12.63 5.88
C ASP A 170 -12.80 -12.12 7.33
N ILE A 171 -12.93 -10.80 7.46
CA ILE A 171 -13.06 -10.07 8.72
C ILE A 171 -14.53 -9.84 9.05
N ASP A 172 -14.94 -10.04 10.31
CA ASP A 172 -16.27 -9.65 10.78
C ASP A 172 -16.43 -8.11 10.81
N ARG A 173 -16.81 -7.55 9.66
CA ARG A 173 -17.01 -6.10 9.46
C ARG A 173 -18.00 -5.50 10.47
N ASN A 174 -19.10 -6.19 10.74
CA ASN A 174 -20.11 -5.72 11.68
C ASN A 174 -19.58 -5.66 13.11
N GLY A 175 -18.73 -6.61 13.49
CA GLY A 175 -17.99 -6.59 14.75
C GLY A 175 -17.03 -5.40 14.82
N VAL A 176 -16.25 -5.17 13.77
CA VAL A 176 -15.23 -4.11 13.71
C VAL A 176 -15.85 -2.70 13.72
N TYR A 177 -16.89 -2.43 12.92
CA TYR A 177 -17.53 -1.11 12.86
C TYR A 177 -18.11 -0.63 14.19
N LYS A 178 -18.46 -1.55 15.09
CA LYS A 178 -18.93 -1.20 16.44
C LYS A 178 -17.80 -0.66 17.33
N VAL A 179 -16.55 -0.97 17.00
CA VAL A 179 -15.37 -0.60 17.79
C VAL A 179 -14.69 0.64 17.24
N VAL A 180 -14.59 0.77 15.91
CA VAL A 180 -13.79 1.83 15.25
C VAL A 180 -14.62 2.93 14.57
N ASP A 181 -15.90 3.04 14.92
CA ASP A 181 -16.94 3.82 14.23
C ASP A 181 -17.30 3.24 12.84
N THR A 182 -18.46 3.62 12.31
CA THR A 182 -18.93 3.13 11.00
C THR A 182 -18.09 3.75 9.89
N ILE A 183 -17.27 2.92 9.23
CA ILE A 183 -16.37 3.29 8.13
C ILE A 183 -16.70 2.47 6.87
N SER A 184 -16.17 2.90 5.71
CA SER A 184 -16.30 2.12 4.47
C SER A 184 -15.43 0.85 4.49
N ASP A 185 -15.74 -0.13 3.64
CA ASP A 185 -14.90 -1.33 3.44
C ASP A 185 -13.48 -0.96 2.99
N ASN A 186 -13.34 -0.03 2.03
CA ASN A 186 -12.05 0.49 1.61
C ASN A 186 -11.26 1.13 2.77
N GLU A 187 -11.89 1.94 3.60
CA GLU A 187 -11.23 2.54 4.77
C GLU A 187 -10.80 1.48 5.79
N LEU A 188 -11.63 0.45 6.02
CA LEU A 188 -11.29 -0.68 6.88
C LEU A 188 -10.04 -1.39 6.36
N PHE A 189 -9.99 -1.74 5.07
CA PHE A 189 -8.83 -2.44 4.49
C PHE A 189 -7.58 -1.56 4.42
N ALA A 190 -7.74 -0.28 4.08
CA ALA A 190 -6.65 0.70 4.11
C ALA A 190 -6.04 0.83 5.52
N ARG A 191 -6.90 0.94 6.55
CA ARG A 191 -6.51 0.98 7.95
C ARG A 191 -5.85 -0.31 8.40
N TYR A 192 -6.42 -1.45 8.05
CA TYR A 192 -5.88 -2.75 8.45
C TYR A 192 -4.47 -2.98 7.90
N HIS A 193 -4.23 -2.65 6.63
CA HIS A 193 -2.89 -2.71 6.07
C HIS A 193 -1.94 -1.72 6.76
N GLY A 194 -2.39 -0.48 7.01
CA GLY A 194 -1.61 0.51 7.78
C GLY A 194 -1.23 0.02 9.18
N LEU A 195 -2.16 -0.60 9.90
CA LEU A 195 -1.92 -1.20 11.23
C LEU A 195 -0.83 -2.27 11.17
N ILE A 196 -0.88 -3.18 10.20
CA ILE A 196 0.14 -4.22 9.99
C ILE A 196 1.52 -3.60 9.79
N VAL A 197 1.61 -2.61 8.91
CA VAL A 197 2.88 -1.94 8.57
C VAL A 197 3.44 -1.20 9.79
N GLU A 198 2.63 -0.39 10.48
CA GLU A 198 3.09 0.40 11.63
C GLU A 198 3.46 -0.47 12.84
N PHE A 199 2.71 -1.56 13.08
CA PHE A 199 3.07 -2.54 14.10
C PHE A 199 4.44 -3.17 13.79
N CYS A 200 4.66 -3.60 12.56
CA CYS A 200 5.93 -4.21 12.20
C CYS A 200 7.10 -3.21 12.19
N LYS A 201 6.89 -1.96 11.79
CA LYS A 201 7.93 -0.91 11.91
C LYS A 201 8.37 -0.71 13.36
N SER A 202 7.42 -0.78 14.30
CA SER A 202 7.65 -0.59 15.72
C SER A 202 8.34 -1.79 16.36
N HIS A 203 7.88 -3.01 16.04
CA HIS A 203 8.22 -4.22 16.78
C HIS A 203 9.07 -5.25 16.05
N PHE A 204 9.21 -5.18 14.73
CA PHE A 204 9.97 -6.16 13.95
C PHE A 204 11.36 -5.64 13.60
N LYS A 205 12.39 -6.12 14.31
CA LYS A 205 13.80 -5.73 14.10
C LYS A 205 14.69 -6.96 14.07
N ASN A 206 15.69 -6.94 13.19
CA ASN A 206 16.68 -8.02 13.05
C ASN A 206 16.05 -9.42 12.87
N GLY A 207 14.96 -9.50 12.10
CA GLY A 207 14.32 -10.77 11.76
C GLY A 207 13.41 -11.36 12.84
N LYS A 208 13.11 -10.62 13.91
CA LYS A 208 12.23 -11.09 14.99
C LYS A 208 11.32 -9.98 15.52
N PHE A 209 10.16 -10.38 16.03
CA PHE A 209 9.33 -9.53 16.88
C PHE A 209 9.95 -9.42 18.28
N ASP A 210 9.81 -8.25 18.91
CA ASP A 210 10.12 -8.10 20.33
C ASP A 210 9.15 -8.87 21.24
N ASP A 211 9.48 -8.99 22.53
CA ASP A 211 8.71 -9.80 23.47
C ASP A 211 7.27 -9.29 23.64
N LYS A 212 7.06 -7.96 23.55
CA LYS A 212 5.73 -7.36 23.67
C LYS A 212 4.86 -7.78 22.48
N ALA A 213 5.36 -7.61 21.26
CA ALA A 213 4.65 -8.02 20.06
C ALA A 213 4.42 -9.53 20.02
N ALA A 214 5.40 -10.33 20.44
CA ALA A 214 5.27 -11.78 20.51
C ALA A 214 4.14 -12.21 21.46
N LEU A 215 4.02 -11.56 22.62
CA LEU A 215 2.93 -11.80 23.58
C LEU A 215 1.58 -11.36 23.01
N LEU A 216 1.50 -10.17 22.43
CA LEU A 216 0.28 -9.63 21.82
C LEU A 216 -0.24 -10.56 20.73
N LEU A 217 0.60 -10.93 19.76
CA LEU A 217 0.22 -11.80 18.65
C LEU A 217 -0.21 -13.21 19.12
N ARG A 218 0.43 -13.76 20.16
CA ARG A 218 0.04 -15.06 20.73
C ARG A 218 -1.21 -15.02 21.60
N SER A 219 -1.54 -13.87 22.20
CA SER A 219 -2.72 -13.71 23.05
C SER A 219 -4.05 -13.86 22.31
N VAL A 220 -3.98 -13.88 20.98
CA VAL A 220 -5.11 -14.01 20.04
C VAL A 220 -5.30 -15.46 19.57
N TYR A 221 -4.42 -16.37 20.03
CA TYR A 221 -4.45 -17.79 19.72
C TYR A 221 -5.11 -18.60 20.83
#